data_AF-A0A838S3U8-F1
#
_entry.id   AF-A0A838S3U8-F1
#
_cell.length_a   1.000
_cell.length_b   1.000
_cell.length_c   1.000
_cell.angle_alpha   90.00
_cell.angle_beta   90.00
_cell.angle_gamma   90.00
#
_symmetry.space_group_name_H-M   'P 1'
#
loop_
_entity.id
_entity.type
_entity.pdbx_description
1 polymer ?
#
loop_
_entity_poly.entity_id
_entity_poly.type
_entity_poly.pdbx_seq_one_letter_code
_entity_poly.pdbx_strand_id
1 'polypeptide(L)' 'DWVAQDLVSLSTHPTFTDTRLEPRAIDLRAFVLLGERAEVAPAALTRFAPSGSMIVNSSRGGGAKDTWILR' A
#
# COMPACT_ATOMS: atom_id res chain seq x y z
N ASP A 1 11.11 15.69 18.02
CA ASP A 1 10.17 15.45 16.92
C ASP A 1 9.88 13.97 16.76
N TRP A 2 8.90 13.50 17.52
CA TRP A 2 8.36 12.15 17.40
C TRP A 2 6.85 12.26 17.30
N VAL A 3 6.24 11.36 16.55
CA VAL A 3 4.80 11.16 16.52
C VAL A 3 4.51 9.71 16.86
N ALA A 4 3.40 9.47 17.53
CA ALA A 4 2.87 8.15 17.82
C ALA A 4 1.45 8.05 17.28
N GLN A 5 1.04 6.84 16.94
CA GLN A 5 -0.32 6.49 16.58
C GLN A 5 -0.63 5.12 17.18
N ASP A 6 -1.91 4.84 17.38
CA ASP A 6 -2.34 3.49 17.75
C ASP A 6 -1.99 2.49 16.66
N LEU A 7 -1.67 1.26 17.07
CA LEU A 7 -1.40 0.19 16.13
C LEU A 7 -2.70 -0.24 15.46
N VAL A 8 -2.79 0.02 14.16
CA VAL A 8 -3.88 -0.46 13.31
C VAL A 8 -3.43 -1.75 12.61
N SER A 9 -4.31 -2.75 12.63
CA SER A 9 -4.10 -3.95 11.83
C SER A 9 -4.31 -3.61 10.35
N LEU A 10 -3.23 -3.61 9.56
CA LEU A 10 -3.33 -3.40 8.12
C LEU A 10 -3.91 -4.63 7.44
N SER A 11 -4.66 -4.40 6.37
CA SER A 11 -5.08 -5.46 5.46
C SER A 11 -3.86 -6.11 4.79
N THR A 12 -4.04 -7.34 4.32
CA THR A 12 -3.00 -8.06 3.59
C THR A 12 -3.46 -8.44 2.19
N HIS A 13 -2.52 -8.47 1.25
CA HIS A 13 -2.72 -9.01 -0.10
C HIS A 13 -1.74 -10.16 -0.37
N PRO A 14 -2.13 -11.17 -1.16
CA PRO A 14 -1.21 -12.21 -1.61
C PRO A 14 -0.03 -11.61 -2.38
N THR A 15 1.17 -12.00 -1.98
CA THR A 15 2.41 -11.64 -2.65
C THR A 15 3.20 -12.89 -2.93
N PHE A 16 3.57 -13.06 -4.20
CA PHE A 16 4.38 -14.20 -4.60
C PHE A 16 5.80 -13.98 -4.07
N THR A 17 6.20 -14.85 -3.17
CA THR A 17 7.61 -15.09 -2.89
C THR A 17 8.12 -16.05 -3.96
N ASP A 18 9.43 -16.20 -4.11
CA ASP A 18 10.05 -17.09 -5.10
C ASP A 18 9.53 -18.54 -5.05
N THR A 19 8.82 -18.93 -3.98
CA THR A 19 8.31 -20.29 -3.75
C THR A 19 6.79 -20.39 -3.63
N ARG A 20 6.09 -19.38 -3.11
CA ARG A 20 4.63 -19.46 -2.84
C ARG A 20 3.98 -18.09 -2.65
N LEU A 21 2.65 -18.05 -2.71
CA LEU A 21 1.89 -16.88 -2.29
C LEU A 21 1.83 -16.81 -0.77
N GLU A 22 2.18 -15.65 -0.23
CA GLU A 22 2.05 -15.36 1.20
C GLU A 22 1.37 -13.99 1.42
N PRO A 23 0.63 -13.81 2.52
CA PRO A 23 0.06 -12.52 2.86
C PRO A 23 1.17 -11.52 3.20
N ARG A 24 1.03 -10.28 2.72
CA ARG A 24 1.87 -9.13 3.09
C ARG A 24 0.98 -7.95 3.44
N ALA A 25 1.33 -7.22 4.50
CA ALA A 25 0.66 -5.98 4.85
C ALA A 25 0.79 -4.98 3.69
N ILE A 26 -0.31 -4.30 3.38
CA ILE A 26 -0.34 -3.33 2.30
C ILE A 26 -0.80 -1.95 2.77
N ASP A 27 -0.44 -0.94 1.99
CA ASP A 27 -1.14 0.34 1.99
C ASP A 27 -1.54 0.75 0.57
N LEU A 28 -2.48 1.68 0.51
CA LEU A 28 -3.01 2.24 -0.72
C LEU A 28 -2.78 3.74 -0.73
N ARG A 29 -2.12 4.24 -1.78
CA ARG A 29 -2.01 5.66 -2.06
C ARG A 29 -2.96 6.03 -3.19
N ALA A 30 -4.06 6.70 -2.83
CA ALA A 30 -4.90 7.41 -3.77
C ALA A 30 -4.29 8.77 -4.13
N PHE A 31 -4.64 9.29 -5.30
CA PHE A 31 -4.22 10.60 -5.76
C PHE A 31 -5.45 11.48 -5.98
N VAL A 32 -5.43 12.68 -5.40
CA VAL A 32 -6.48 13.68 -5.57
C VAL A 32 -5.93 14.79 -6.46
N LEU A 33 -6.64 15.06 -7.55
CA LEU A 33 -6.37 16.17 -8.46
C LEU A 33 -7.19 17.37 -8.00
N LEU A 34 -6.54 18.51 -7.79
CA LEU A 34 -7.19 19.74 -7.34
C LEU A 34 -7.21 20.75 -8.49
N GLY A 35 -8.41 21.09 -8.95
CA GLY A 35 -8.69 22.23 -9.83
C GLY A 35 -9.75 23.13 -9.21
N GLU A 36 -10.78 23.50 -9.97
CA GLU A 36 -11.97 24.16 -9.39
C GLU A 36 -12.69 23.29 -8.35
N ARG A 37 -12.53 21.97 -8.46
CA ARG A 37 -13.01 20.96 -7.50
C ARG A 37 -11.92 19.91 -7.27
N ALA A 38 -12.02 19.22 -6.13
CA ALA A 38 -11.16 18.09 -5.81
C ALA A 38 -11.78 16.80 -6.38
N GLU A 39 -11.00 16.04 -7.14
CA GLU A 39 -11.43 14.77 -7.72
C GLU A 39 -10.39 13.67 -7.45
N VAL A 40 -10.85 12.48 -7.08
CA VAL A 40 -9.98 11.32 -6.92
C VAL A 40 -9.67 10.75 -8.30
N ALA A 41 -8.39 10.66 -8.65
CA ALA A 41 -7.98 10.04 -9.91
C ALA A 41 -8.41 8.55 -9.93
N PRO A 42 -8.81 8.01 -11.09
CA PRO A 42 -9.07 6.57 -11.25
C PRO A 42 -7.74 5.79 -11.33
N ALA A 43 -6.79 6.13 -10.47
CA ALA A 43 -5.46 5.55 -10.38
C ALA A 43 -4.99 5.58 -8.92
N ALA A 44 -4.32 4.51 -8.51
CA ALA A 44 -3.76 4.41 -7.17
C ALA A 44 -2.53 3.50 -7.16
N LEU A 45 -1.66 3.71 -6.18
CA LEU A 45 -0.47 2.89 -5.97
C LEU A 45 -0.66 2.01 -4.73
N THR A 46 -0.66 0.70 -4.92
CA THR A 46 -0.62 -0.26 -3.82
C THR A 46 0.82 -0.61 -3.50
N ARG A 47 1.21 -0.59 -2.23
CA ARG A 47 2.53 -1.02 -1.78
C ARG A 47 2.40 -2.14 -0.77
N PHE A 48 3.41 -3.01 -0.70
CA PHE A 48 3.44 -4.10 0.26
C PHE A 48 4.73 -4.09 1.07
N ALA A 49 4.62 -4.51 2.33
CA ALA A 49 5.74 -4.67 3.25
C ALA A 49 6.49 -5.99 2.99
N PRO A 50 7.77 -6.10 3.37
CA PRO A 50 8.47 -7.38 3.39
C PRO A 50 7.85 -8.33 4.43
N SER A 51 8.31 -9.59 4.44
CA SER A 51 7.82 -10.60 5.37
C SER A 51 7.99 -10.17 6.83
N GLY A 52 6.96 -10.39 7.65
CA GLY A 52 6.98 -10.08 9.09
C GLY A 52 6.98 -8.59 9.46
N SER A 53 6.74 -7.68 8.49
CA SER A 53 6.78 -6.24 8.71
C SER A 53 5.46 -5.57 8.37
N MET A 54 5.17 -4.46 9.06
CA MET A 54 4.09 -3.51 8.75
C MET A 54 4.60 -2.28 7.99
N ILE A 55 5.91 -2.19 7.75
CA ILE A 55 6.55 -1.04 7.11
C ILE A 55 6.60 -1.27 5.60
N VAL A 56 5.72 -0.59 4.88
CA VAL A 56 5.55 -0.68 3.41
C VAL A 56 6.52 0.21 2.61
N ASN A 57 7.47 0.87 3.27
CA ASN A 57 8.44 1.73 2.59
C ASN A 57 9.42 0.89 1.75
N SER A 58 9.67 1.30 0.51
CA SER A 58 10.54 0.59 -0.43
C SER A 58 12.00 0.52 0.05
N SER A 59 12.46 1.51 0.81
CA SER A 59 13.81 1.49 1.39
C SER A 59 14.07 0.36 2.38
N ARG A 60 13.02 -0.34 2.83
CA ARG A 60 13.10 -1.52 3.69
C ARG A 60 12.68 -2.81 2.99
N GLY A 61 12.83 -2.88 1.66
CA GLY A 61 12.52 -4.10 0.89
C GLY A 61 11.03 -4.30 0.61
N GLY A 62 10.22 -3.25 0.74
CA GLY A 62 8.85 -3.24 0.24
C GLY A 62 8.80 -3.08 -1.29
N GLY A 63 7.66 -3.43 -1.88
CA GLY A 63 7.44 -3.31 -3.32
C GLY A 63 6.10 -2.65 -3.65
N ALA A 64 5.77 -2.60 -4.94
CA ALA A 64 4.51 -2.05 -5.45
C ALA A 64 3.71 -3.12 -6.20
N LYS A 65 2.41 -2.90 -6.32
CA LYS A 65 1.48 -3.67 -7.14
C LYS A 65 0.60 -2.71 -7.93
N ASP A 66 0.14 -3.15 -9.09
CA ASP A 66 -0.94 -2.48 -9.81
C ASP A 66 -2.20 -2.46 -8.94
N THR A 67 -2.91 -1.33 -8.96
CA THR A 67 -4.21 -1.20 -8.30
C THR A 67 -5.31 -1.21 -9.34
N TRP A 68 -6.18 -2.21 -9.30
CA TRP A 68 -7.33 -2.28 -10.19
C TRP A 68 -8.53 -1.61 -9.54
N ILE A 69 -9.04 -0.55 -10.18
CA ILE A 69 -10.27 0.15 -9.81
C ILE A 69 -11.31 -0.25 -10.85
N LEU A 70 -12.28 -1.06 -10.42
CA LEU A 70 -13.36 -1.51 -11.30
C LEU A 70 -14.35 -0.37 -11.56
N ARG A 71 -14.97 -0.37 -12.74
CA ARG A 71 -16.05 0.56 -13.13
C ARG A 71 -17.41 -0.09 -12.98
#